data_AF-A0A1F9FF72-F1
#
_entry.id   AF-A0A1F9FF72-F1
#
_cell.length_a   1.000
_cell.length_b   1.000
_cell.length_c   1.000
_cell.angle_alpha   90.00
_cell.angle_beta   90.00
_cell.angle_gamma   90.00
#
_symmetry.space_group_name_H-M   'P 1'
#
loop_
_entity.id
_entity.type
_entity.pdbx_description
1 polymer ?
#
loop_
_entity_poly.entity_id
_entity_poly.type
_entity_poly.pdbx_seq_one_letter_code
_entity_poly.pdbx_strand_id
1 'polypeptide(L)'
;MLALSACPPAEGEGEGEGEGEGEGEGEGEGEGEGEPACDNPTALAVGSVTGDTTGGTTNLDASCTSLGSSPERVYAFAAAADGELTVTMTPDAADLGLFIRRACDDEASEAACAESAGAAGAETASVVLQQGETATVVVSSFLIGSAGTYTLTTAFDTDVCGDNQQTGTEQCDGTDVPVTCETFGLVSGMISCNVDCTANTSMCNQPVCPNNVVEPGEDCDGTSIPSSCTALGFASGDLACTGACAFDTSGCVNTTCGNGVIEGAEFCDGTDFPNPDIDTCAEFGFTGGNLACASDCSVYDIGDCGPGPGTCDHGVCVEGGVLDFDVCVDPCVQDLCNFDPFCCSPGSGIDWDQFCILEAEDVCGITCN
;
A
#
# COMPACT_ATOMS: atom_id res chain seq x y z
N MET A 1 43.18 -25.74 4.98
CA MET A 1 44.60 -26.03 4.72
C MET A 1 45.09 -25.05 3.66
N LEU A 2 45.62 -23.91 4.08
CA LEU A 2 46.84 -23.28 3.57
C LEU A 2 47.03 -22.02 4.43
N ALA A 3 48.09 -22.05 5.22
CA ALA A 3 48.52 -20.99 6.13
C ALA A 3 49.75 -20.33 5.53
N LEU A 4 49.79 -18.99 5.55
CA LEU A 4 50.97 -18.14 5.40
C LEU A 4 50.52 -16.71 5.77
N SER A 5 51.23 -15.87 6.49
CA SER A 5 52.36 -15.97 7.41
C SER A 5 52.45 -14.57 8.03
N ALA A 6 52.46 -14.46 9.35
CA ALA A 6 52.70 -13.21 10.05
C ALA A 6 54.17 -12.77 9.92
N CYS A 7 54.42 -11.46 10.00
CA CYS A 7 55.75 -10.86 10.24
C CYS A 7 55.62 -9.84 11.39
N PRO A 8 56.58 -9.74 12.34
CA PRO A 8 56.43 -9.14 13.67
C PRO A 8 56.92 -7.66 13.74
N PRO A 9 56.79 -6.96 14.90
CA PRO A 9 57.01 -5.52 14.99
C PRO A 9 58.49 -5.17 15.19
N ALA A 10 58.88 -3.97 14.77
CA ALA A 10 60.18 -3.37 15.08
C ALA A 10 60.05 -2.40 16.24
N GLU A 11 60.77 -2.69 17.32
CA GLU A 11 61.06 -1.80 18.43
C GLU A 11 62.10 -0.75 18.01
N GLY A 12 61.93 0.48 18.47
CA GLY A 12 62.89 1.57 18.31
C GLY A 12 62.85 2.46 19.54
N GLU A 13 63.74 2.19 20.49
CA GLU A 13 64.04 3.00 21.66
C GLU A 13 64.67 4.34 21.23
N GLY A 14 64.31 5.42 21.92
CA GLY A 14 64.89 6.74 21.74
C GLY A 14 64.63 7.61 22.97
N GLU A 15 65.46 7.43 23.99
CA GLU A 15 65.56 8.31 25.15
C GLU A 15 66.11 9.68 24.75
N GLY A 16 65.54 10.74 25.34
CA GLY A 16 66.02 12.11 25.17
C GLY A 16 65.48 12.98 26.29
N GLU A 17 66.15 12.95 27.44
CA GLU A 17 65.96 13.90 28.54
C GLU A 17 66.49 15.28 28.13
N GLY A 18 65.74 16.32 28.50
CA GLY A 18 66.14 17.72 28.33
C GLY A 18 65.35 18.60 29.29
N GLU A 19 65.81 18.67 30.53
CA GLU A 19 65.37 19.68 31.50
C GLU A 19 65.89 21.07 31.09
N GLY A 20 65.01 22.06 31.18
CA GLY A 20 65.34 23.46 30.98
C GLY A 20 64.35 24.33 31.75
N GLU A 21 64.66 24.58 33.02
CA GLU A 21 63.99 25.61 33.82
C GLU A 21 64.33 27.00 33.27
N GLY A 22 63.29 27.83 33.10
CA GLY A 22 63.41 29.22 32.75
C GLY A 22 62.24 30.00 33.32
N GLU A 23 62.37 30.43 34.57
CA GLU A 23 61.50 31.46 35.15
C GLU A 23 61.77 32.80 34.45
N GLY A 24 60.75 33.33 33.79
CA GLY A 24 60.73 34.66 33.23
C GLY A 24 59.42 35.34 33.61
N GLU A 25 59.44 36.12 34.69
CA GLU A 25 58.41 37.11 34.96
C GLU A 25 58.50 38.20 33.89
N GLY A 26 57.51 38.22 33.01
CA GLY A 26 57.28 39.29 32.04
C GLY A 26 55.88 39.81 32.21
N GLU A 27 55.75 40.96 32.86
CA GLU A 27 54.54 41.79 32.74
C GLU A 27 54.47 42.28 31.28
N GLY A 28 53.60 41.63 30.50
CA GLY A 28 53.25 42.01 29.15
C GLY A 28 51.78 42.42 29.12
N GLU A 29 51.52 43.65 28.71
CA GLU A 29 50.19 44.20 28.52
C GLU A 29 49.38 43.27 27.59
N GLY A 30 48.17 42.91 28.03
CA GLY A 30 47.28 42.02 27.29
C GLY A 30 46.83 42.66 25.99
N GLU A 31 47.49 42.29 24.89
CA GLU A 31 46.85 42.25 23.59
C GLU A 31 45.96 41.00 23.60
N GLY A 32 44.65 41.20 23.65
CA GLY A 32 43.69 40.10 23.61
C GLY A 32 43.81 39.39 22.26
N GLU A 33 44.47 38.25 22.25
CA GLU A 33 44.32 37.28 21.17
C GLU A 33 42.85 36.86 21.19
N GLY A 34 42.07 37.33 20.22
CA GLY A 34 40.67 36.97 20.08
C GLY A 34 40.53 35.46 20.02
N GLU A 35 39.47 34.91 20.63
CA GLU A 35 39.21 33.48 20.53
C GLU A 35 39.15 33.07 19.05
N PRO A 36 39.84 31.99 18.64
CA PRO A 36 39.80 31.52 17.26
C PRO A 36 38.37 31.13 16.90
N ALA A 37 37.87 31.67 15.78
CA ALA A 37 36.48 31.55 15.33
C ALA A 37 35.99 30.09 15.19
N CYS A 38 36.92 29.14 15.06
CA CYS A 38 36.68 27.75 14.73
C CYS A 38 36.83 26.76 15.90
N ASP A 39 37.26 27.19 17.09
CA ASP A 39 37.50 26.28 18.22
C ASP A 39 36.21 25.74 18.85
N ASN A 40 35.13 26.52 18.80
CA ASN A 40 33.83 26.13 19.37
C ASN A 40 32.65 26.74 18.59
N PRO A 41 32.43 26.34 17.33
CA PRO A 41 31.31 26.83 16.54
C PRO A 41 29.98 26.43 17.17
N THR A 42 28.97 27.29 17.02
CA THR A 42 27.64 27.01 17.54
C THR A 42 26.98 25.87 16.76
N ALA A 43 26.52 24.82 17.43
CA ALA A 43 25.84 23.72 16.73
C ALA A 43 24.57 24.22 16.02
N LEU A 44 24.46 23.94 14.73
CA LEU A 44 23.32 24.26 13.89
C LEU A 44 22.45 23.02 13.69
N ALA A 45 21.14 23.21 13.81
CA ALA A 45 20.15 22.18 13.54
C ALA A 45 19.13 22.69 12.52
N VAL A 46 18.43 21.76 11.86
CA VAL A 46 17.29 22.08 10.99
C VAL A 46 16.24 22.85 11.79
N GLY A 47 15.69 23.91 11.18
CA GLY A 47 14.77 24.83 11.83
C GLY A 47 15.26 26.26 11.78
N SER A 48 14.84 27.09 12.74
CA SER A 48 15.17 28.51 12.75
C SER A 48 15.85 28.93 14.05
N VAL A 49 16.90 29.75 13.93
CA VAL A 49 17.63 30.33 15.04
C VAL A 49 17.91 31.81 14.78
N THR A 50 17.80 32.64 15.81
CA THR A 50 18.18 34.06 15.74
C THR A 50 19.63 34.24 16.19
N GLY A 51 20.35 35.14 15.55
CA GLY A 51 21.72 35.52 15.94
C GLY A 51 21.96 37.02 15.83
N ASP A 52 23.16 37.44 16.24
CA ASP A 52 23.63 38.82 16.17
C ASP A 52 25.14 38.81 15.95
N THR A 53 25.62 39.43 14.88
CA THR A 53 27.07 39.53 14.60
C THR A 53 27.80 40.50 15.52
N THR A 54 27.11 41.32 16.32
CA THR A 54 27.73 42.29 17.23
C THR A 54 28.66 41.62 18.25
N GLY A 55 29.95 41.97 18.24
CA GLY A 55 30.95 41.31 19.10
C GLY A 55 31.29 39.88 18.64
N GLY A 56 31.12 39.60 17.34
CA GLY A 56 31.69 38.47 16.62
C GLY A 56 33.21 38.41 16.65
N THR A 57 33.75 37.23 16.35
CA THR A 57 35.14 37.12 15.89
C THR A 57 35.26 37.83 14.55
N THR A 58 36.49 38.00 14.04
CA THR A 58 36.69 38.76 12.80
C THR A 58 37.77 38.12 11.93
N ASN A 59 37.80 36.79 11.92
CA ASN A 59 38.95 36.01 11.50
C ASN A 59 38.70 35.26 10.19
N LEU A 60 37.43 35.08 9.77
CA LEU A 60 37.10 34.39 8.52
C LEU A 60 36.62 35.40 7.47
N ASP A 61 37.39 35.49 6.39
CA ASP A 61 37.00 36.21 5.18
C ASP A 61 36.26 35.26 4.21
N ALA A 62 35.47 35.78 3.27
CA ALA A 62 34.78 34.97 2.26
C ALA A 62 34.89 35.59 0.88
N SER A 63 34.71 34.79 -0.17
CA SER A 63 34.87 35.27 -1.55
C SER A 63 33.84 36.33 -1.97
N CYS A 64 32.68 36.37 -1.30
CA CYS A 64 31.57 37.27 -1.58
C CYS A 64 31.33 38.35 -0.52
N THR A 65 32.17 38.48 0.51
CA THR A 65 32.07 39.56 1.50
C THR A 65 33.39 40.34 1.59
N SER A 66 33.34 41.64 1.89
CA SER A 66 34.55 42.47 1.96
C SER A 66 35.57 41.95 2.99
N LEU A 67 36.84 41.97 2.60
CA LEU A 67 37.99 41.56 3.42
C LEU A 67 38.23 42.52 4.60
N GLY A 68 38.39 41.97 5.80
CA GLY A 68 39.02 42.64 6.95
C GLY A 68 38.11 43.00 8.13
N SER A 69 38.34 42.30 9.25
CA SER A 69 37.88 42.63 10.60
C SER A 69 36.35 42.83 10.79
N SER A 70 35.53 42.22 9.93
CA SER A 70 34.08 42.22 10.04
C SER A 70 33.60 41.23 11.12
N PRO A 71 32.74 41.63 12.07
CA PRO A 71 32.19 40.71 13.06
C PRO A 71 31.39 39.57 12.42
N GLU A 72 31.66 38.34 12.88
CA GLU A 72 31.06 37.12 12.35
C GLU A 72 30.47 36.21 13.45
N ARG A 73 29.63 35.27 13.02
CA ARG A 73 29.16 34.14 13.83
C ARG A 73 29.34 32.84 13.07
N VAL A 74 29.98 31.89 13.75
CA VAL A 74 30.32 30.59 13.19
C VAL A 74 29.41 29.52 13.77
N TYR A 75 28.84 28.74 12.87
CA TYR A 75 27.99 27.61 13.17
C TYR A 75 28.54 26.33 12.54
N ALA A 76 28.26 25.18 13.15
CA ALA A 76 28.62 23.87 12.62
C ALA A 76 27.39 22.99 12.45
N PHE A 77 27.19 22.46 11.25
CA PHE A 77 26.15 21.49 10.92
C PHE A 77 26.78 20.14 10.62
N ALA A 78 26.45 19.11 11.41
CA ALA A 78 26.91 17.74 11.17
C ALA A 78 25.83 16.95 10.41
N ALA A 79 26.16 16.47 9.22
CA ALA A 79 25.23 15.71 8.38
C ALA A 79 25.06 14.28 8.92
N ALA A 80 23.83 13.90 9.26
CA ALA A 80 23.51 12.56 9.76
C ALA A 80 23.31 11.52 8.64
N ALA A 81 23.11 11.99 7.41
CA ALA A 81 22.95 11.24 6.19
C ALA A 81 23.52 12.05 5.03
N ASP A 82 23.60 11.47 3.84
CA ASP A 82 23.84 12.22 2.61
C ASP A 82 22.65 13.15 2.37
N GLY A 83 22.91 14.38 1.91
CA GLY A 83 21.85 15.35 1.68
C GLY A 83 22.35 16.76 1.36
N GLU A 84 21.44 17.64 0.96
CA GLU A 84 21.72 19.05 0.71
C GLU A 84 21.31 19.91 1.92
N LEU A 85 22.31 20.56 2.53
CA LEU A 85 22.09 21.61 3.51
C LEU A 85 21.77 22.91 2.77
N THR A 86 20.59 23.47 3.01
CA THR A 86 20.24 24.82 2.55
C THR A 86 20.06 25.74 3.76
N VAL A 87 20.77 26.87 3.75
CA VAL A 87 20.68 27.87 4.81
C VAL A 87 20.26 29.20 4.20
N THR A 88 19.20 29.78 4.75
CA THR A 88 18.77 31.14 4.44
C THR A 88 18.99 32.03 5.65
N MET A 89 19.79 33.07 5.49
CA MET A 89 20.02 34.13 6.47
C MET A 89 19.16 35.34 6.10
N THR A 90 18.27 35.74 7.01
CA THR A 90 17.43 36.93 6.86
C THR A 90 17.87 37.98 7.87
N PRO A 91 18.57 39.05 7.46
CA PRO A 91 18.96 40.14 8.35
C PRO A 91 17.75 41.02 8.69
N ASP A 92 17.72 41.60 9.89
CA ASP A 92 16.61 42.48 10.30
C ASP A 92 16.71 43.86 9.61
N ALA A 93 17.86 44.52 9.78
CA ALA A 93 18.17 45.81 9.16
C ALA A 93 19.66 45.95 8.79
N ALA A 94 20.45 44.91 9.09
CA ALA A 94 21.88 44.85 8.86
C ALA A 94 22.19 44.47 7.41
N ASP A 95 23.43 44.70 7.01
CA ASP A 95 23.98 44.28 5.72
C ASP A 95 25.01 43.18 6.00
N LEU A 96 24.57 41.94 5.83
CA LEU A 96 25.26 40.72 6.24
C LEU A 96 25.39 39.78 5.04
N GLY A 97 26.49 39.03 4.98
CA GLY A 97 26.70 37.93 4.05
C GLY A 97 26.62 36.58 4.73
N LEU A 98 26.42 35.54 3.92
CA LEU A 98 26.34 34.14 4.34
C LEU A 98 27.31 33.31 3.50
N PHE A 99 28.13 32.49 4.14
CA PHE A 99 28.96 31.52 3.43
C PHE A 99 29.06 30.19 4.17
N ILE A 100 29.40 29.15 3.42
CA ILE A 100 29.53 27.78 3.91
C ILE A 100 30.88 27.22 3.49
N ARG A 101 31.62 26.66 4.44
CA ARG A 101 32.90 25.95 4.24
C ARG A 101 32.81 24.50 4.65
N ARG A 102 33.58 23.62 4.00
CA ARG A 102 33.72 22.21 4.43
C ARG A 102 34.71 22.04 5.59
N ALA A 103 35.63 22.99 5.75
CA ALA A 103 36.52 23.08 6.90
C ALA A 103 36.62 24.55 7.36
N CYS A 104 36.41 24.79 8.64
CA CYS A 104 36.22 26.14 9.18
C CYS A 104 37.41 27.08 8.87
N ASP A 105 38.63 26.64 9.16
CA ASP A 105 39.87 27.42 8.97
C ASP A 105 40.50 27.27 7.57
N ASP A 106 39.83 26.61 6.62
CA ASP A 106 40.34 26.45 5.26
C ASP A 106 39.49 27.25 4.26
N GLU A 107 40.01 28.39 3.84
CA GLU A 107 39.36 29.24 2.83
C GLU A 107 39.18 28.51 1.49
N ALA A 108 40.08 27.60 1.12
CA ALA A 108 39.95 26.82 -0.12
C ALA A 108 38.79 25.82 -0.08
N SER A 109 38.21 25.58 1.11
CA SER A 109 37.08 24.68 1.32
C SER A 109 35.71 25.37 1.22
N GLU A 110 35.66 26.65 0.83
CA GLU A 110 34.41 27.39 0.59
C GLU A 110 33.57 26.66 -0.45
N ALA A 111 32.39 26.21 -0.03
CA ALA A 111 31.45 25.44 -0.84
C ALA A 111 30.36 26.34 -1.45
N ALA A 112 29.95 27.37 -0.71
CA ALA A 112 28.97 28.33 -1.17
C ALA A 112 29.19 29.68 -0.49
N CYS A 113 28.90 30.75 -1.21
CA CYS A 113 28.94 32.11 -0.71
C CYS A 113 27.77 32.88 -1.34
N ALA A 114 26.97 33.55 -0.52
CA ALA A 114 25.80 34.29 -0.93
C ALA A 114 25.84 35.71 -0.34
N GLU A 115 25.75 36.68 -1.25
CA GLU A 115 25.60 38.10 -0.95
C GLU A 115 24.72 38.72 -2.05
N SER A 116 23.57 39.25 -1.66
CA SER A 116 22.63 39.94 -2.52
C SER A 116 22.87 41.44 -2.39
N ALA A 117 22.82 42.16 -3.51
CA ALA A 117 23.17 43.57 -3.52
C ALA A 117 22.12 44.43 -2.77
N GLY A 118 22.44 44.85 -1.55
CA GLY A 118 21.72 45.89 -0.80
C GLY A 118 21.38 45.51 0.65
N ALA A 119 21.38 46.51 1.53
CA ALA A 119 21.06 46.32 2.95
C ALA A 119 19.69 45.62 3.16
N ALA A 120 19.67 44.65 4.07
CA ALA A 120 18.51 43.85 4.49
C ALA A 120 18.00 42.77 3.49
N GLY A 121 18.80 42.38 2.49
CA GLY A 121 18.49 41.22 1.63
C GLY A 121 18.65 39.88 2.35
N ALA A 122 17.77 38.91 2.06
CA ALA A 122 17.96 37.55 2.56
C ALA A 122 18.96 36.79 1.68
N GLU A 123 19.92 36.14 2.30
CA GLU A 123 20.98 35.39 1.64
C GLU A 123 20.73 33.90 1.74
N THR A 124 20.88 33.15 0.65
CA THR A 124 20.71 31.69 0.66
C THR A 124 21.93 31.01 0.07
N ALA A 125 22.50 30.08 0.83
CA ALA A 125 23.64 29.26 0.43
C ALA A 125 23.32 27.79 0.68
N SER A 126 23.76 26.91 -0.23
CA SER A 126 23.52 25.48 -0.14
C SER A 126 24.78 24.67 -0.38
N VAL A 127 24.89 23.50 0.25
CA VAL A 127 25.99 22.56 0.07
C VAL A 127 25.50 21.11 0.21
N VAL A 128 25.91 20.25 -0.72
CA VAL A 128 25.70 18.79 -0.59
C VAL A 128 26.76 18.21 0.36
N LEU A 129 26.31 17.48 1.37
CA LEU A 129 27.12 16.85 2.40
C LEU A 129 26.93 15.34 2.37
N GLN A 130 28.00 14.61 2.64
CA GLN A 130 27.94 13.18 2.89
C GLN A 130 27.73 12.89 4.39
N GLN A 131 27.23 11.71 4.72
CA GLN A 131 27.04 11.24 6.08
C GLN A 131 28.34 11.36 6.88
N GLY A 132 28.25 12.05 8.01
CA GLY A 132 29.38 12.28 8.91
C GLY A 132 30.26 13.47 8.51
N GLU A 133 30.04 14.11 7.36
CA GLU A 133 30.64 15.40 7.06
C GLU A 133 30.07 16.51 7.95
N THR A 134 30.89 17.53 8.19
CA THR A 134 30.48 18.73 8.93
C THR A 134 30.70 19.95 8.05
N ALA A 135 29.65 20.75 7.86
CA ALA A 135 29.74 22.06 7.24
C ALA A 135 29.87 23.15 8.30
N THR A 136 30.71 24.14 8.02
CA THR A 136 30.80 25.38 8.78
C THR A 136 29.98 26.45 8.07
N VAL A 137 28.98 27.00 8.74
CA VAL A 137 28.12 28.08 8.23
C VAL A 137 28.52 29.37 8.95
N VAL A 138 28.83 30.41 8.20
CA VAL A 138 29.30 31.68 8.76
C VAL A 138 28.41 32.81 8.29
N VAL A 139 27.95 33.61 9.25
CA VAL A 139 27.27 34.89 8.98
C VAL A 139 28.25 36.00 9.31
N SER A 140 28.57 36.82 8.32
CA SER A 140 29.55 37.91 8.45
C SER A 140 28.95 39.25 8.08
N SER A 141 29.41 40.34 8.69
CA SER A 141 28.99 41.69 8.28
C SER A 141 29.68 42.11 6.97
N PHE A 142 28.94 42.75 6.06
CA PHE A 142 29.49 43.20 4.78
C PHE A 142 30.59 44.28 4.92
N LEU A 143 30.45 45.22 5.87
CA LEU A 143 31.44 46.27 6.16
C LEU A 143 31.62 46.46 7.68
N ILE A 144 32.73 47.07 8.07
CA ILE A 144 32.94 47.49 9.47
C ILE A 144 31.79 48.42 9.90
N GLY A 145 31.01 47.98 10.89
CA GLY A 145 29.87 48.72 11.43
C GLY A 145 28.50 48.32 10.87
N SER A 146 28.41 47.30 10.01
CA SER A 146 27.12 46.74 9.54
C SER A 146 26.65 45.52 10.36
N ALA A 147 27.26 45.27 11.52
CA ALA A 147 26.85 44.20 12.42
C ALA A 147 25.41 44.39 12.91
N GLY A 148 24.71 43.28 13.14
CA GLY A 148 23.35 43.30 13.66
C GLY A 148 22.70 41.93 13.67
N THR A 149 21.40 41.95 13.99
CA THR A 149 20.58 40.76 14.19
C THR A 149 20.09 40.15 12.89
N TYR A 150 19.92 38.83 12.92
CA TYR A 150 19.43 38.03 11.81
C TYR A 150 18.67 36.79 12.29
N THR A 151 17.92 36.19 11.37
CA THR A 151 17.32 34.87 11.51
C THR A 151 17.95 33.92 10.50
N LEU A 152 18.52 32.81 10.96
CA LEU A 152 18.90 31.68 10.11
C LEU A 152 17.74 30.70 10.04
N THR A 153 17.40 30.29 8.82
CA THR A 153 16.48 29.19 8.53
C THR A 153 17.27 28.10 7.83
N THR A 154 17.33 26.92 8.44
CA THR A 154 18.13 25.79 7.98
C THR A 154 17.20 24.65 7.57
N ALA A 155 17.41 24.12 6.37
CA ALA A 155 16.78 22.92 5.85
C ALA A 155 17.86 21.91 5.46
N PHE A 156 17.55 20.63 5.61
CA PHE A 156 18.41 19.55 5.14
C PHE A 156 17.52 18.55 4.40
N ASP A 157 17.72 18.44 3.09
CA ASP A 157 16.99 17.51 2.25
C ASP A 157 17.86 16.28 1.99
N THR A 158 17.33 15.10 2.22
CA THR A 158 18.04 13.86 1.93
C THR A 158 17.86 13.41 0.50
N ASP A 159 16.88 13.95 -0.23
CA ASP A 159 16.54 13.52 -1.58
C ASP A 159 17.26 14.43 -2.59
N VAL A 160 18.56 14.16 -2.82
CA VAL A 160 19.44 14.98 -3.66
C VAL A 160 19.59 14.39 -5.06
N CYS A 161 18.84 14.95 -6.01
CA CYS A 161 18.90 14.46 -7.38
C CYS A 161 20.25 14.63 -8.08
N GLY A 162 20.78 13.54 -8.62
CA GLY A 162 21.91 13.52 -9.55
C GLY A 162 23.25 13.21 -8.90
N ASP A 163 23.28 12.79 -7.65
CA ASP A 163 24.49 12.34 -6.94
C ASP A 163 24.84 10.85 -7.20
N ASN A 164 23.98 10.15 -7.94
CA ASN A 164 23.92 8.71 -8.23
C ASN A 164 23.74 7.83 -7.00
N GLN A 165 23.01 8.30 -5.99
CA GLN A 165 22.65 7.51 -4.82
C GLN A 165 21.16 7.61 -4.55
N GLN A 166 20.40 6.57 -4.88
CA GLN A 166 18.99 6.54 -4.52
C GLN A 166 18.82 6.51 -2.99
N THR A 167 18.32 7.60 -2.42
CA THR A 167 18.05 7.76 -0.99
C THR A 167 16.62 8.27 -0.75
N GLY A 168 16.18 8.25 0.51
CA GLY A 168 14.87 8.74 0.94
C GLY A 168 13.69 8.33 0.05
N THR A 169 13.03 9.28 -0.63
CA THR A 169 11.82 9.04 -1.45
C THR A 169 12.03 9.08 -2.97
N GLU A 170 13.28 9.10 -3.41
CA GLU A 170 13.65 9.20 -4.82
C GLU A 170 13.17 7.99 -5.63
N GLN A 171 12.60 8.22 -6.82
CA GLN A 171 12.24 7.12 -7.73
C GLN A 171 13.45 6.63 -8.53
N CYS A 172 14.45 7.48 -8.69
CA CYS A 172 15.73 7.27 -9.36
C CYS A 172 16.70 8.37 -8.94
N ASP A 173 18.00 8.18 -9.18
CA ASP A 173 19.00 9.21 -9.06
C ASP A 173 20.02 9.17 -10.21
N GLY A 174 20.03 10.21 -11.05
CA GLY A 174 21.01 10.31 -12.13
C GLY A 174 20.99 9.11 -13.08
N THR A 175 22.01 8.25 -12.99
CA THR A 175 22.09 6.98 -13.74
C THR A 175 21.61 5.75 -12.96
N ASP A 176 21.37 5.87 -11.66
CA ASP A 176 20.74 4.86 -10.83
C ASP A 176 19.22 4.89 -11.03
N VAL A 177 18.73 4.03 -11.93
CA VAL A 177 17.31 3.96 -12.31
C VAL A 177 16.79 2.55 -12.04
N PRO A 178 16.36 2.25 -10.80
CA PRO A 178 15.95 0.89 -10.40
C PRO A 178 14.52 0.53 -10.77
N VAL A 179 13.79 1.45 -11.40
CA VAL A 179 12.42 1.28 -11.89
C VAL A 179 12.39 0.91 -13.38
N THR A 180 11.31 0.30 -13.85
CA THR A 180 11.14 -0.09 -15.27
C THR A 180 9.84 0.46 -15.84
N CYS A 181 9.68 0.49 -17.16
CA CYS A 181 8.44 0.98 -17.78
C CYS A 181 7.21 0.18 -17.32
N GLU A 182 7.37 -1.13 -17.10
CA GLU A 182 6.35 -2.05 -16.65
C GLU A 182 5.81 -1.69 -15.27
N THR A 183 6.64 -1.14 -14.37
CA THR A 183 6.17 -0.70 -13.03
C THR A 183 5.22 0.49 -13.11
N PHE A 184 5.17 1.19 -14.24
CA PHE A 184 4.24 2.30 -14.51
C PHE A 184 3.06 1.90 -15.41
N GLY A 185 2.86 0.60 -15.67
CA GLY A 185 1.81 0.12 -16.57
C GLY A 185 2.11 0.38 -18.06
N LEU A 186 3.39 0.54 -18.41
CA LEU A 186 3.87 0.70 -19.77
C LEU A 186 4.57 -0.58 -20.24
N VAL A 187 4.88 -0.69 -21.52
CA VAL A 187 5.30 -1.99 -22.09
C VAL A 187 6.81 -2.20 -21.97
N SER A 188 7.59 -1.22 -22.42
CA SER A 188 9.04 -1.33 -22.57
C SER A 188 9.64 0.05 -22.80
N GLY A 189 10.95 0.18 -22.85
CA GLY A 189 11.64 1.41 -23.19
C GLY A 189 12.78 1.72 -22.24
N MET A 190 13.23 2.97 -22.25
CA MET A 190 14.24 3.47 -21.32
C MET A 190 13.60 4.51 -20.41
N ILE A 191 14.01 4.51 -19.14
CA ILE A 191 13.66 5.56 -18.18
C ILE A 191 14.93 6.37 -17.92
N SER A 192 14.80 7.69 -17.91
CA SER A 192 15.82 8.60 -17.39
C SER A 192 15.32 9.24 -16.09
N CYS A 193 16.22 9.73 -15.26
CA CYS A 193 15.81 10.48 -14.07
C CYS A 193 15.63 11.97 -14.39
N ASN A 194 14.52 12.55 -13.92
CA ASN A 194 14.32 14.00 -13.94
C ASN A 194 15.13 14.65 -12.80
N VAL A 195 15.30 15.98 -12.86
CA VAL A 195 16.04 16.77 -11.84
C VAL A 195 15.33 16.85 -10.49
N ASP A 196 14.11 16.32 -10.38
CA ASP A 196 13.28 16.27 -9.16
C ASP A 196 13.15 14.81 -8.63
N CYS A 197 14.09 13.94 -8.98
CA CYS A 197 14.12 12.51 -8.63
C CYS A 197 12.89 11.69 -9.10
N THR A 198 12.07 12.24 -10.00
CA THR A 198 10.96 11.50 -10.60
C THR A 198 11.42 10.74 -11.85
N ALA A 199 10.83 9.56 -12.06
CA ALA A 199 11.12 8.76 -13.25
C ALA A 199 10.52 9.42 -14.50
N ASN A 200 11.35 9.68 -15.52
CA ASN A 200 10.88 10.16 -16.81
C ASN A 200 10.47 8.98 -17.70
N THR A 201 9.16 8.81 -17.88
CA THR A 201 8.59 7.73 -18.69
C THR A 201 8.36 8.12 -20.15
N SER A 202 8.84 9.27 -20.61
CA SER A 202 8.57 9.76 -21.98
C SER A 202 9.17 8.88 -23.08
N MET A 203 10.17 8.06 -22.75
CA MET A 203 10.79 7.09 -23.65
C MET A 203 10.28 5.66 -23.44
N CYS A 204 9.24 5.49 -22.62
CA CYS A 204 8.50 4.24 -22.51
C CYS A 204 7.46 4.14 -23.63
N ASN A 205 7.33 2.93 -24.18
CA ASN A 205 6.32 2.57 -25.15
C ASN A 205 4.97 2.38 -24.45
N GLN A 206 3.94 3.02 -25.01
CA GLN A 206 2.55 2.84 -24.59
C GLN A 206 2.04 1.46 -25.03
N PRO A 207 1.10 0.85 -24.29
CA PRO A 207 0.33 -0.29 -24.77
C PRO A 207 -0.34 0.03 -26.11
N VAL A 208 -0.31 -0.91 -27.05
CA VAL A 208 -0.84 -0.77 -28.40
C VAL A 208 -1.94 -1.78 -28.63
N CYS A 209 -3.17 -1.31 -28.50
CA CYS A 209 -4.34 -2.08 -28.91
C CYS A 209 -4.79 -1.71 -30.34
N PRO A 210 -5.06 -2.67 -31.23
CA PRO A 210 -4.78 -4.10 -31.14
C PRO A 210 -3.43 -4.50 -31.79
N ASN A 211 -2.71 -5.46 -31.21
CA ASN A 211 -1.47 -6.03 -31.74
C ASN A 211 -1.30 -7.57 -31.55
N ASN A 212 -2.27 -8.23 -30.92
CA ASN A 212 -2.28 -9.64 -30.49
C ASN A 212 -1.30 -10.00 -29.34
N VAL A 213 -0.90 -9.05 -28.52
CA VAL A 213 -0.12 -9.30 -27.28
C VAL A 213 -0.85 -8.60 -26.16
N VAL A 214 -1.24 -9.34 -25.12
CA VAL A 214 -1.89 -8.74 -23.95
C VAL A 214 -0.85 -7.96 -23.16
N GLU A 215 -0.90 -6.63 -23.27
CA GLU A 215 -0.02 -5.70 -22.60
C GLU A 215 -0.63 -5.20 -21.26
N PRO A 216 0.16 -4.56 -20.37
CA PRO A 216 -0.38 -4.02 -19.13
C PRO A 216 -1.57 -3.07 -19.38
N GLY A 217 -2.69 -3.34 -18.70
CA GLY A 217 -3.93 -2.56 -18.84
C GLY A 217 -4.92 -3.10 -19.88
N GLU A 218 -4.57 -4.16 -20.60
CA GLU A 218 -5.47 -4.84 -21.54
C GLU A 218 -6.08 -6.10 -20.88
N ASP A 219 -7.38 -6.32 -21.07
CA ASP A 219 -8.04 -7.56 -20.64
C ASP A 219 -7.73 -8.72 -21.62
N CYS A 220 -7.60 -8.37 -22.89
CA CYS A 220 -7.30 -9.24 -24.03
C CYS A 220 -6.76 -8.38 -25.18
N ASP A 221 -6.20 -9.00 -26.22
CA ASP A 221 -5.83 -8.28 -27.45
C ASP A 221 -6.02 -9.18 -28.68
N GLY A 222 -6.95 -8.79 -29.56
CA GLY A 222 -7.23 -9.51 -30.80
C GLY A 222 -7.63 -10.96 -30.53
N THR A 223 -6.79 -11.93 -30.92
CA THR A 223 -7.02 -13.36 -30.64
C THR A 223 -6.37 -13.85 -29.34
N SER A 224 -5.57 -13.01 -28.68
CA SER A 224 -4.92 -13.33 -27.42
C SER A 224 -5.89 -13.04 -26.27
N ILE A 225 -6.63 -14.06 -25.85
CA ILE A 225 -7.68 -13.97 -24.83
C ILE A 225 -7.26 -14.84 -23.63
N PRO A 226 -6.82 -14.25 -22.50
CA PRO A 226 -6.30 -14.99 -21.34
C PRO A 226 -7.39 -15.51 -20.39
N SER A 227 -8.66 -15.44 -20.79
CA SER A 227 -9.83 -15.82 -19.99
C SER A 227 -10.87 -16.55 -20.84
N SER A 228 -12.00 -16.95 -20.24
CA SER A 228 -13.14 -17.59 -20.91
C SER A 228 -14.46 -17.05 -20.36
N CYS A 229 -15.56 -17.23 -21.09
CA CYS A 229 -16.91 -16.91 -20.59
C CYS A 229 -17.18 -17.57 -19.23
N THR A 230 -16.80 -18.85 -19.08
CA THR A 230 -16.96 -19.59 -17.82
C THR A 230 -16.15 -19.01 -16.66
N ALA A 231 -14.93 -18.53 -16.91
CA ALA A 231 -14.10 -17.88 -15.88
C ALA A 231 -14.68 -16.53 -15.45
N LEU A 232 -15.45 -15.86 -16.32
CA LEU A 232 -16.15 -14.60 -16.04
C LEU A 232 -17.55 -14.80 -15.41
N GLY A 233 -17.96 -16.05 -15.13
CA GLY A 233 -19.23 -16.37 -14.47
C GLY A 233 -20.41 -16.61 -15.41
N PHE A 234 -20.17 -16.71 -16.72
CA PHE A 234 -21.17 -17.13 -17.69
C PHE A 234 -21.26 -18.67 -17.77
N ALA A 235 -22.37 -19.19 -18.29
CA ALA A 235 -22.61 -20.62 -18.47
C ALA A 235 -21.62 -21.25 -19.47
N SER A 236 -21.50 -20.62 -20.64
CA SER A 236 -20.70 -21.10 -21.77
C SER A 236 -20.50 -19.98 -22.80
N GLY A 237 -20.03 -20.33 -24.00
CA GLY A 237 -19.90 -19.41 -25.14
C GLY A 237 -18.46 -19.02 -25.48
N ASP A 238 -18.33 -18.23 -26.53
CA ASP A 238 -17.04 -17.77 -27.06
C ASP A 238 -16.78 -16.34 -26.59
N LEU A 239 -15.74 -16.17 -25.77
CA LEU A 239 -15.28 -14.85 -25.34
C LEU A 239 -14.49 -14.23 -26.50
N ALA A 240 -14.82 -13.00 -26.87
CA ALA A 240 -14.08 -12.25 -27.89
C ALA A 240 -13.36 -11.05 -27.26
N CYS A 241 -12.51 -10.39 -28.06
CA CYS A 241 -11.85 -9.17 -27.66
C CYS A 241 -12.33 -7.98 -28.50
N THR A 242 -12.69 -6.88 -27.85
CA THR A 242 -13.07 -5.65 -28.54
C THR A 242 -11.84 -4.96 -29.12
N GLY A 243 -12.05 -4.03 -30.06
CA GLY A 243 -10.98 -3.14 -30.56
C GLY A 243 -10.45 -2.13 -29.53
N ALA A 244 -10.99 -2.15 -28.31
CA ALA A 244 -10.51 -1.38 -27.16
C ALA A 244 -9.82 -2.28 -26.10
N CYS A 245 -9.49 -3.53 -26.46
CA CYS A 245 -8.81 -4.50 -25.61
C CYS A 245 -9.53 -4.82 -24.29
N ALA A 246 -10.84 -4.65 -24.30
CA ALA A 246 -11.75 -5.14 -23.27
C ALA A 246 -12.41 -6.44 -23.74
N PHE A 247 -12.76 -7.31 -22.78
CA PHE A 247 -13.54 -8.51 -23.05
C PHE A 247 -14.90 -8.18 -23.70
N ASP A 248 -15.22 -8.84 -24.80
CA ASP A 248 -16.54 -8.82 -25.43
C ASP A 248 -17.31 -10.08 -24.99
N THR A 249 -18.24 -9.90 -24.05
CA THR A 249 -19.07 -10.97 -23.52
C THR A 249 -20.35 -11.19 -24.31
N SER A 250 -20.55 -10.54 -25.47
CA SER A 250 -21.77 -10.70 -26.26
C SER A 250 -21.93 -12.11 -26.87
N GLY A 251 -20.82 -12.84 -27.02
CA GLY A 251 -20.81 -14.26 -27.39
C GLY A 251 -20.95 -15.22 -26.20
N CYS A 252 -20.99 -14.72 -24.96
CA CYS A 252 -21.19 -15.54 -23.78
C CYS A 252 -22.67 -15.85 -23.56
N VAL A 253 -22.93 -17.07 -23.08
CA VAL A 253 -24.27 -17.55 -22.72
C VAL A 253 -24.49 -17.31 -21.24
N ASN A 254 -25.59 -16.65 -20.89
CA ASN A 254 -25.93 -16.39 -19.49
C ASN A 254 -26.49 -17.66 -18.84
N THR A 255 -26.19 -17.86 -17.56
CA THR A 255 -26.86 -18.90 -16.74
C THR A 255 -28.37 -18.61 -16.73
N THR A 256 -29.18 -19.60 -17.08
CA THR A 256 -30.63 -19.43 -17.23
C THR A 256 -31.35 -20.59 -16.57
N CYS A 257 -31.76 -20.38 -15.32
CA CYS A 257 -32.57 -21.34 -14.59
C CYS A 257 -33.88 -21.67 -15.33
N GLY A 258 -34.16 -22.96 -15.44
CA GLY A 258 -35.35 -23.52 -16.10
C GLY A 258 -35.13 -23.85 -17.58
N ASN A 259 -33.89 -23.89 -18.08
CA ASN A 259 -33.57 -24.26 -19.46
C ASN A 259 -33.30 -25.77 -19.63
N GLY A 260 -33.27 -26.53 -18.54
CA GLY A 260 -33.02 -27.97 -18.48
C GLY A 260 -31.55 -28.37 -18.60
N VAL A 261 -30.61 -27.45 -18.37
CA VAL A 261 -29.17 -27.71 -18.36
C VAL A 261 -28.58 -27.05 -17.12
N ILE A 262 -27.89 -27.81 -16.27
CA ILE A 262 -27.16 -27.23 -15.14
C ILE A 262 -25.93 -26.45 -15.65
N GLU A 263 -25.95 -25.14 -15.47
CA GLU A 263 -24.91 -24.23 -15.95
C GLU A 263 -24.42 -23.27 -14.85
N GLY A 264 -23.12 -22.94 -14.88
CA GLY A 264 -22.53 -21.97 -13.94
C GLY A 264 -22.68 -22.37 -12.47
N ALA A 265 -23.52 -21.64 -11.73
CA ALA A 265 -23.70 -21.80 -10.28
C ALA A 265 -25.03 -22.48 -9.90
N GLU A 266 -25.77 -23.01 -10.86
CA GLU A 266 -27.03 -23.72 -10.63
C GLU A 266 -26.78 -25.03 -9.87
N PHE A 267 -27.59 -25.29 -8.83
CA PHE A 267 -27.58 -26.55 -8.09
C PHE A 267 -28.35 -27.67 -8.82
N CYS A 268 -29.31 -27.27 -9.66
CA CYS A 268 -30.16 -28.10 -10.50
C CYS A 268 -30.77 -27.19 -11.59
N ASP A 269 -31.37 -27.74 -12.64
CA ASP A 269 -32.22 -26.99 -13.57
C ASP A 269 -33.43 -27.82 -13.99
N GLY A 270 -34.60 -27.45 -13.48
CA GLY A 270 -35.84 -28.17 -13.73
C GLY A 270 -35.78 -29.60 -13.19
N THR A 271 -35.57 -30.57 -14.07
CA THR A 271 -35.35 -32.00 -13.72
C THR A 271 -33.92 -32.47 -13.97
N ASP A 272 -33.03 -31.58 -14.40
CA ASP A 272 -31.59 -31.85 -14.51
C ASP A 272 -30.97 -31.70 -13.13
N PHE A 273 -30.41 -32.78 -12.60
CA PHE A 273 -29.78 -32.85 -11.28
C PHE A 273 -28.31 -33.26 -11.44
N PRO A 274 -27.35 -32.70 -10.67
CA PRO A 274 -25.91 -32.88 -10.90
C PRO A 274 -25.45 -34.34 -10.78
N ASN A 275 -26.22 -35.15 -10.05
CA ASN A 275 -26.01 -36.56 -9.89
C ASN A 275 -27.27 -37.31 -10.37
N PRO A 276 -27.17 -38.27 -11.31
CA PRO A 276 -28.30 -39.11 -11.68
C PRO A 276 -28.87 -39.94 -10.53
N ASP A 277 -28.14 -40.09 -9.42
CA ASP A 277 -28.63 -40.78 -8.22
C ASP A 277 -29.44 -39.84 -7.28
N ILE A 278 -29.42 -38.52 -7.49
CA ILE A 278 -30.21 -37.53 -6.72
C ILE A 278 -31.36 -37.02 -7.60
N ASP A 279 -32.26 -37.92 -7.97
CA ASP A 279 -33.49 -37.62 -8.71
C ASP A 279 -34.75 -37.93 -7.89
N THR A 280 -34.59 -38.31 -6.63
CA THR A 280 -35.70 -38.65 -5.72
C THR A 280 -35.59 -37.95 -4.37
N CYS A 281 -36.71 -37.87 -3.67
CA CYS A 281 -36.76 -37.36 -2.30
C CYS A 281 -36.09 -38.28 -1.25
N ALA A 282 -35.60 -39.47 -1.65
CA ALA A 282 -35.03 -40.47 -0.75
C ALA A 282 -33.75 -39.99 -0.06
N GLU A 283 -32.87 -39.29 -0.79
CA GLU A 283 -31.65 -38.68 -0.24
C GLU A 283 -31.92 -37.71 0.91
N PHE A 284 -33.10 -37.09 0.91
CA PHE A 284 -33.52 -36.10 1.91
C PHE A 284 -34.35 -36.73 3.05
N GLY A 285 -34.47 -38.06 3.08
CA GLY A 285 -35.14 -38.80 4.16
C GLY A 285 -36.64 -38.98 3.97
N PHE A 286 -37.18 -38.68 2.78
CA PHE A 286 -38.59 -38.89 2.45
C PHE A 286 -38.78 -40.21 1.71
N THR A 287 -39.96 -40.82 1.84
CA THR A 287 -40.28 -42.10 1.19
C THR A 287 -40.99 -41.94 -0.15
N GLY A 288 -41.36 -40.71 -0.54
CA GLY A 288 -41.74 -40.36 -1.90
C GLY A 288 -42.06 -38.87 -2.08
N GLY A 289 -42.97 -38.56 -3.02
CA GLY A 289 -43.11 -37.20 -3.56
C GLY A 289 -42.17 -36.95 -4.75
N ASN A 290 -42.13 -35.71 -5.23
CA ASN A 290 -41.35 -35.31 -6.40
C ASN A 290 -40.28 -34.30 -6.01
N LEU A 291 -39.01 -34.64 -6.22
CA LEU A 291 -37.91 -33.69 -6.06
C LEU A 291 -37.98 -32.69 -7.21
N ALA A 292 -38.00 -31.40 -6.88
CA ALA A 292 -37.99 -30.32 -7.86
C ALA A 292 -36.75 -29.45 -7.69
N CYS A 293 -36.48 -28.63 -8.70
CA CYS A 293 -35.52 -27.55 -8.57
C CYS A 293 -36.22 -26.25 -8.18
N ALA A 294 -35.64 -25.48 -7.25
CA ALA A 294 -36.17 -24.16 -6.92
C ALA A 294 -36.21 -23.26 -8.17
N SER A 295 -37.14 -22.31 -8.22
CA SER A 295 -37.33 -21.43 -9.39
C SER A 295 -36.16 -20.47 -9.67
N ASP A 296 -35.22 -20.37 -8.73
CA ASP A 296 -33.96 -19.66 -8.89
C ASP A 296 -32.74 -20.59 -9.01
N CYS A 297 -32.96 -21.91 -9.07
CA CYS A 297 -31.94 -22.95 -9.21
C CYS A 297 -30.85 -22.92 -8.12
N SER A 298 -31.10 -22.24 -7.00
CA SER A 298 -30.11 -22.08 -5.93
C SER A 298 -30.02 -23.28 -4.99
N VAL A 299 -31.08 -24.09 -4.94
CA VAL A 299 -31.24 -25.26 -4.08
C VAL A 299 -32.22 -26.25 -4.71
N TYR A 300 -32.22 -27.48 -4.19
CA TYR A 300 -33.32 -28.41 -4.44
C TYR A 300 -34.58 -27.96 -3.69
N ASP A 301 -35.72 -27.99 -4.36
CA ASP A 301 -37.04 -27.77 -3.78
C ASP A 301 -37.62 -29.12 -3.30
N ILE A 302 -37.76 -29.23 -1.98
CA ILE A 302 -38.30 -30.41 -1.30
C ILE A 302 -39.74 -30.20 -0.81
N GLY A 303 -40.42 -29.12 -1.23
CA GLY A 303 -41.78 -28.81 -0.81
C GLY A 303 -42.80 -29.88 -1.21
N ASP A 304 -42.55 -30.56 -2.33
CA ASP A 304 -43.37 -31.68 -2.84
C ASP A 304 -42.82 -33.05 -2.42
N CYS A 305 -41.81 -33.09 -1.54
CA CYS A 305 -41.32 -34.32 -0.92
C CYS A 305 -42.15 -34.66 0.31
N GLY A 306 -42.64 -35.89 0.38
CA GLY A 306 -43.56 -36.34 1.43
C GLY A 306 -43.43 -37.82 1.73
N PRO A 307 -44.31 -38.37 2.58
CA PRO A 307 -44.49 -39.80 2.63
C PRO A 307 -44.95 -40.27 1.25
N GLY A 308 -44.27 -41.28 0.69
CA GLY A 308 -44.50 -41.70 -0.69
C GLY A 308 -45.92 -42.17 -0.99
N PRO A 309 -46.30 -42.27 -2.29
CA PRO A 309 -47.62 -42.76 -2.69
C PRO A 309 -47.77 -44.20 -2.17
N GLY A 310 -48.59 -44.39 -1.14
CA GLY A 310 -48.44 -45.60 -0.33
C GLY A 310 -48.59 -45.40 1.16
N THR A 311 -48.09 -44.27 1.66
CA THR A 311 -47.84 -44.07 3.08
C THR A 311 -48.56 -42.83 3.58
N CYS A 312 -49.23 -43.01 4.70
CA CYS A 312 -50.00 -41.97 5.36
C CYS A 312 -49.07 -41.19 6.31
N ASP A 313 -49.30 -39.89 6.50
CA ASP A 313 -48.53 -39.04 7.42
C ASP A 313 -48.41 -39.66 8.82
N HIS A 314 -49.44 -40.39 9.23
CA HIS A 314 -49.44 -41.30 10.36
C HIS A 314 -50.39 -42.48 10.11
N GLY A 315 -50.38 -43.47 11.00
CA GLY A 315 -51.32 -44.60 10.91
C GLY A 315 -52.76 -44.18 11.20
N VAL A 316 -53.73 -44.94 10.66
CA VAL A 316 -55.19 -44.75 10.85
C VAL A 316 -55.60 -44.67 12.32
N CYS A 317 -54.87 -45.37 13.20
CA CYS A 317 -55.13 -45.42 14.64
C CYS A 317 -54.35 -44.38 15.47
N VAL A 318 -53.76 -43.36 14.84
CA VAL A 318 -52.94 -42.33 15.51
C VAL A 318 -53.58 -40.98 15.24
N GLU A 319 -53.77 -40.16 16.28
CA GLU A 319 -54.21 -38.77 16.10
C GLU A 319 -53.09 -37.95 15.43
N GLY A 320 -53.45 -37.07 14.51
CA GLY A 320 -52.47 -36.28 13.78
C GLY A 320 -53.08 -35.34 12.75
N GLY A 321 -52.26 -34.87 11.81
CA GLY A 321 -52.75 -34.03 10.71
C GLY A 321 -53.77 -34.75 9.83
N VAL A 322 -54.41 -34.03 8.92
CA VAL A 322 -55.36 -34.65 7.98
C VAL A 322 -54.66 -35.74 7.17
N LEU A 323 -55.20 -36.96 7.17
CA LEU A 323 -54.76 -38.01 6.25
C LEU A 323 -55.34 -37.70 4.87
N ASP A 324 -54.50 -37.14 3.99
CA ASP A 324 -54.88 -36.78 2.62
C ASP A 324 -55.23 -38.04 1.81
N PHE A 325 -56.47 -38.15 1.37
CA PHE A 325 -56.97 -39.31 0.64
C PHE A 325 -56.32 -39.48 -0.76
N ASP A 326 -55.79 -38.41 -1.34
CA ASP A 326 -55.07 -38.45 -2.62
C ASP A 326 -53.63 -38.98 -2.46
N VAL A 327 -53.09 -38.96 -1.22
CA VAL A 327 -51.69 -39.35 -0.89
C VAL A 327 -51.64 -40.67 -0.10
N CYS A 328 -52.52 -40.82 0.89
CA CYS A 328 -52.65 -42.00 1.74
C CYS A 328 -53.53 -43.07 1.06
N VAL A 329 -52.88 -44.05 0.43
CA VAL A 329 -53.57 -45.18 -0.24
C VAL A 329 -53.96 -46.32 0.72
N ASP A 330 -54.11 -46.02 2.01
CA ASP A 330 -54.66 -46.98 2.96
C ASP A 330 -56.14 -47.24 2.61
N PRO A 331 -56.56 -48.50 2.36
CA PRO A 331 -57.93 -48.80 2.00
C PRO A 331 -58.96 -48.30 3.01
N CYS A 332 -58.62 -48.30 4.30
CA CYS A 332 -59.49 -47.81 5.35
C CYS A 332 -59.65 -46.29 5.27
N VAL A 333 -58.56 -45.56 5.01
CA VAL A 333 -58.65 -44.11 4.83
C VAL A 333 -59.50 -43.78 3.61
N GLN A 334 -59.34 -44.50 2.49
CA GLN A 334 -60.21 -44.29 1.32
C GLN A 334 -61.69 -44.58 1.59
N ASP A 335 -62.00 -45.68 2.29
CA ASP A 335 -63.37 -46.03 2.64
C ASP A 335 -63.98 -45.00 3.61
N LEU A 336 -63.20 -44.55 4.60
CA LEU A 336 -63.63 -43.53 5.55
C LEU A 336 -63.83 -42.17 4.88
N CYS A 337 -62.90 -41.69 4.06
CA CYS A 337 -63.04 -40.40 3.37
C CYS A 337 -64.24 -40.35 2.42
N ASN A 338 -64.65 -41.51 1.87
CA ASN A 338 -65.88 -41.64 1.10
C ASN A 338 -67.15 -41.64 1.97
N PHE A 339 -67.05 -42.14 3.21
CA PHE A 339 -68.15 -42.19 4.16
C PHE A 339 -68.35 -40.85 4.87
N ASP A 340 -67.28 -40.31 5.46
CA ASP A 340 -67.21 -39.00 6.10
C ASP A 340 -66.04 -38.16 5.53
N PRO A 341 -66.32 -37.27 4.56
CA PRO A 341 -65.32 -36.36 4.01
C PRO A 341 -64.72 -35.37 5.03
N PHE A 342 -65.33 -35.17 6.20
CA PHE A 342 -64.82 -34.23 7.20
C PHE A 342 -63.50 -34.69 7.81
N CYS A 343 -63.27 -36.01 7.92
CA CYS A 343 -62.00 -36.57 8.41
C CYS A 343 -60.82 -36.38 7.44
N CYS A 344 -61.09 -36.01 6.18
CA CYS A 344 -60.09 -35.98 5.11
C CYS A 344 -60.05 -34.66 4.34
N SER A 345 -60.82 -33.65 4.74
CA SER A 345 -60.90 -32.36 4.05
C SER A 345 -59.85 -31.38 4.57
N PRO A 346 -58.85 -30.98 3.78
CA PRO A 346 -57.91 -29.93 4.17
C PRO A 346 -58.66 -28.60 4.36
N GLY A 347 -58.50 -27.97 5.52
CA GLY A 347 -59.08 -26.65 5.81
C GLY A 347 -60.46 -26.64 6.47
N SER A 348 -61.00 -27.80 6.88
CA SER A 348 -62.16 -27.89 7.80
C SER A 348 -61.83 -27.39 9.22
N GLY A 349 -60.53 -27.29 9.55
CA GLY A 349 -60.03 -26.95 10.89
C GLY A 349 -60.11 -28.11 11.88
N ILE A 350 -60.32 -29.33 11.39
CA ILE A 350 -60.38 -30.57 12.16
C ILE A 350 -59.21 -31.46 11.70
N ASP A 351 -58.32 -31.76 12.63
CA ASP A 351 -57.23 -32.72 12.49
C ASP A 351 -57.79 -34.16 12.55
N TRP A 352 -57.04 -35.19 12.12
CA TRP A 352 -57.45 -36.60 12.28
C TRP A 352 -57.52 -36.93 13.78
N ASP A 353 -58.70 -36.78 14.36
CA ASP A 353 -58.94 -36.84 15.80
C ASP A 353 -59.55 -38.18 16.26
N GLN A 354 -59.80 -38.31 17.56
CA GLN A 354 -60.43 -39.50 18.13
C GLN A 354 -61.76 -39.88 17.49
N PHE A 355 -62.55 -38.94 16.94
CA PHE A 355 -63.79 -39.27 16.25
C PHE A 355 -63.50 -39.96 14.92
N CYS A 356 -62.53 -39.47 14.15
CA CYS A 356 -62.10 -40.13 12.92
C CYS A 356 -61.52 -41.52 13.18
N ILE A 357 -60.79 -41.72 14.29
CA ILE A 357 -60.30 -43.05 14.69
C ILE A 357 -61.47 -44.00 15.01
N LEU A 358 -62.44 -43.56 15.81
CA LEU A 358 -63.60 -44.38 16.18
C LEU A 358 -64.47 -44.72 14.96
N GLU A 359 -64.59 -43.80 14.01
CA GLU A 359 -65.32 -44.03 12.77
C GLU A 359 -64.56 -44.98 11.83
N ALA A 360 -63.23 -44.89 11.79
CA ALA A 360 -62.39 -45.86 11.09
C ALA A 360 -62.58 -47.28 11.63
N GLU A 361 -62.72 -47.47 12.95
CA GLU A 361 -63.02 -48.78 13.54
C GLU A 361 -64.35 -49.37 13.02
N ASP A 362 -65.40 -48.55 12.90
CA ASP A 362 -66.72 -48.99 12.45
C ASP A 362 -66.78 -49.22 10.93
N VAL A 363 -66.25 -48.28 10.14
CA VAL A 363 -66.27 -48.33 8.67
C VAL A 363 -65.35 -49.43 8.15
N CYS A 364 -64.16 -49.58 8.73
CA CYS A 364 -63.14 -50.49 8.21
C CYS A 364 -63.07 -51.82 8.97
N GLY A 365 -63.77 -51.97 10.09
CA GLY A 365 -63.75 -53.18 10.93
C GLY A 365 -62.39 -53.43 11.59
N ILE A 366 -61.62 -52.38 11.85
CA ILE A 366 -60.32 -52.44 12.54
C ILE A 366 -60.49 -52.23 14.06
N THR A 367 -59.40 -52.38 14.82
CA THR A 367 -59.39 -52.09 16.25
C THR A 367 -58.13 -51.30 16.59
N CYS A 368 -58.32 -50.06 17.01
CA CYS A 368 -57.29 -49.11 17.40
C CYS A 368 -57.21 -49.09 18.93
N ASN A 369 -56.20 -49.76 19.49
CA ASN A 369 -55.97 -49.83 20.94
C ASN A 369 -55.15 -48.66 21.48
#